data_AF-A0A5D6XRT0-F1
#
_entry.id   AF-A0A5D6XRT0-F1
#
_cell.length_a   1.000
_cell.length_b   1.000
_cell.length_c   1.000
_cell.angle_alpha   90.00
_cell.angle_beta   90.00
_cell.angle_gamma   90.00
#
_symmetry.space_group_name_H-M   'P 1'
#
loop_
_entity.id
_entity.type
_entity.pdbx_description
1 polymer ?
#
loop_
_entity_poly.entity_id
_entity_poly.type
_entity_poly.pdbx_seq_one_letter_code
_entity_poly.pdbx_strand_id
1 'polypeptide(L)'
;MMLGSLFWAALALAVLYTQAYTMLTRFISIVLHTYFRKIELYGLNNLPREGPVILCPNHPNMLVDPLIVITECAKHGRNSYVWVKGAMFANPVGAFVLDKLGCVPVYRPPKGSGSLEDQDSTLSKDEINAANLRMFERTWQTLAAGELMLLFPEGTSYTAPKMLSLRTGVVRVAAGFVQHHNQPIPIVPVGLTYFNKEHFRSQVMLEFGAPLVITPDDVQSEPFQRDDHAEVKRLTQLLERKMHAITLNAREVGTLRVARVMRRLFLNTSGLIAANQEVRLTQHIVTLLEREDLAVDKKARVDAVRDKVKQYQDALERLRIKDQDLLLPVQKHSVLQLFLERAVYLLVLLPLATPGLLINFPYYFIGHKLNSLAGYVESKSMFKIFAAAVLVPVHWLLMIFATWHWLGASYAYVLAVGLPVLLYSYIRVLEESRSFVENVYFLVSIATHADKVAALRQTRAALAQEVYDIVSGDVDPEFLSTVRRSLTNSPPRANALLRRNVSTSDTFRMR
;
A
#
# COMPACT_ATOMS: atom_id res chain seq x y z
N MET A 1 -44.49 -3.84 27.56
CA MET A 1 -43.24 -3.15 27.16
C MET A 1 -42.00 -4.04 27.20
N MET A 2 -41.78 -4.88 28.24
CA MET A 2 -40.56 -5.69 28.37
C MET A 2 -40.34 -6.78 27.29
N LEU A 3 -41.40 -7.42 26.78
CA LEU A 3 -41.30 -8.41 25.71
C LEU A 3 -40.82 -7.79 24.38
N GLY A 4 -41.25 -6.56 24.09
CA GLY A 4 -40.80 -5.81 22.92
C GLY A 4 -39.32 -5.45 23.00
N SER A 5 -38.85 -4.96 24.16
CA SER A 5 -37.42 -4.64 24.35
C SER A 5 -36.51 -5.87 24.26
N LEU A 6 -36.96 -7.03 24.75
CA LEU A 6 -36.21 -8.28 24.64
C LEU A 6 -36.12 -8.78 23.19
N PHE A 7 -37.22 -8.68 22.43
CA PHE A 7 -37.22 -9.02 21.01
C PHE A 7 -36.25 -8.13 20.21
N TRP A 8 -36.30 -6.81 20.42
CA TRP A 8 -35.38 -5.89 19.75
C TRP A 8 -33.92 -6.09 20.16
N ALA A 9 -33.65 -6.42 21.43
CA ALA A 9 -32.31 -6.76 21.88
C ALA A 9 -31.80 -8.07 21.25
N ALA A 10 -32.63 -9.12 21.19
CA ALA A 10 -32.30 -10.38 20.56
C ALA A 10 -32.06 -10.23 19.05
N LEU A 11 -32.91 -9.45 18.36
CA LEU A 11 -32.74 -9.14 16.95
C LEU A 11 -31.46 -8.34 16.72
N ALA A 12 -31.16 -7.33 17.56
CA ALA A 12 -29.92 -6.56 17.46
C ALA A 12 -28.69 -7.46 17.66
N LEU A 13 -28.72 -8.38 18.63
CA LEU A 13 -27.64 -9.35 18.85
C LEU A 13 -27.48 -10.32 17.67
N ALA A 14 -28.59 -10.79 17.08
CA ALA A 14 -28.56 -11.66 15.90
C ALA A 14 -28.00 -10.94 14.67
N VAL A 15 -28.38 -9.67 14.45
CA VAL A 15 -27.81 -8.83 13.39
C VAL A 15 -26.33 -8.57 13.65
N LEU A 16 -25.94 -8.21 14.87
CA LEU A 16 -24.54 -8.01 15.23
C LEU A 16 -23.74 -9.29 15.01
N TYR A 17 -24.27 -10.46 15.36
CA TYR A 17 -23.59 -11.73 15.18
C TYR A 17 -23.41 -12.11 13.70
N THR A 18 -24.48 -11.99 12.90
CA THR A 18 -24.46 -12.35 11.48
C THR A 18 -23.73 -11.33 10.60
N GLN A 19 -23.72 -10.06 11.00
CA GLN A 19 -23.09 -8.96 10.25
C GLN A 19 -21.77 -8.49 10.86
N ALA A 20 -21.31 -9.07 11.97
CA ALA A 20 -20.08 -8.63 12.67
C ALA A 20 -18.90 -8.50 11.72
N TYR A 21 -18.66 -9.54 10.90
CA TYR A 21 -17.57 -9.54 9.93
C TYR A 21 -17.73 -8.41 8.90
N THR A 22 -18.92 -8.24 8.33
CA THR A 22 -19.24 -7.17 7.37
C THR A 22 -19.09 -5.78 7.99
N MET A 23 -19.57 -5.58 9.21
CA MET A 23 -19.46 -4.30 9.92
C MET A 23 -18.00 -3.98 10.24
N LEU A 24 -17.23 -4.97 10.68
CA LEU A 24 -15.82 -4.83 11.01
C LEU A 24 -14.96 -4.55 9.77
N THR A 25 -15.15 -5.29 8.68
CA THR A 25 -14.46 -5.03 7.41
C THR A 25 -14.83 -3.67 6.82
N ARG A 26 -16.09 -3.24 6.92
CA ARG A 26 -16.51 -1.88 6.52
C ARG A 26 -15.87 -0.80 7.40
N PHE A 27 -15.83 -1.00 8.71
CA PHE A 27 -15.18 -0.06 9.63
C PHE A 27 -13.69 0.07 9.32
N ILE A 28 -12.97 -1.06 9.20
CA ILE A 28 -11.55 -1.09 8.83
C ILE A 28 -11.35 -0.44 7.47
N SER A 29 -12.23 -0.70 6.50
CA SER A 29 -12.20 -0.05 5.19
C SER A 29 -12.28 1.46 5.32
N ILE A 30 -13.22 2.00 6.12
CA ILE A 30 -13.33 3.45 6.36
C ILE A 30 -12.03 4.01 6.95
N VAL A 31 -11.45 3.32 7.95
CA VAL A 31 -10.18 3.74 8.56
C VAL A 31 -9.05 3.75 7.52
N LEU A 32 -8.94 2.71 6.70
CA LEU A 32 -7.92 2.60 5.65
C LEU A 32 -8.10 3.66 4.55
N HIS A 33 -9.32 3.98 4.13
CA HIS A 33 -9.61 5.04 3.14
C HIS A 33 -9.48 6.46 3.70
N THR A 34 -9.52 6.57 5.03
CA THR A 34 -9.16 7.80 5.72
C THR A 34 -7.64 7.95 5.74
N TYR A 35 -6.92 6.87 6.08
CA TYR A 35 -5.45 6.85 6.12
C TYR A 35 -4.80 7.00 4.75
N PHE A 36 -5.18 6.19 3.77
CA PHE A 36 -4.70 6.28 2.39
C PHE A 36 -5.62 7.20 1.59
N ARG A 37 -5.05 8.20 0.92
CA ARG A 37 -5.77 9.09 0.02
C ARG A 37 -6.39 8.35 -1.16
N LYS A 38 -5.69 7.33 -1.64
CA LYS A 38 -6.12 6.48 -2.75
C LYS A 38 -5.66 5.04 -2.50
N ILE A 39 -6.60 4.12 -2.68
CA ILE A 39 -6.36 2.69 -2.82
C ILE A 39 -6.80 2.35 -4.24
N GLU A 40 -5.84 2.07 -5.12
CA GLU A 40 -6.12 1.80 -6.54
C GLU A 40 -6.04 0.29 -6.81
N LEU A 41 -7.09 -0.26 -7.41
CA LEU A 41 -7.22 -1.68 -7.72
C LEU A 41 -7.01 -1.93 -9.20
N TYR A 42 -6.15 -2.88 -9.54
CA TYR A 42 -5.89 -3.33 -10.89
C TYR A 42 -6.02 -4.84 -11.00
N GLY A 43 -6.39 -5.33 -12.19
CA GLY A 43 -6.47 -6.76 -12.44
C GLY A 43 -7.63 -7.48 -11.74
N LEU A 44 -8.67 -6.77 -11.28
CA LEU A 44 -9.82 -7.37 -10.58
C LEU A 44 -10.48 -8.54 -11.35
N ASN A 45 -10.37 -8.57 -12.69
CA ASN A 45 -10.84 -9.69 -13.51
C ASN A 45 -10.11 -11.02 -13.22
N ASN A 46 -8.93 -10.97 -12.62
CA ASN A 46 -8.17 -12.13 -12.19
C ASN A 46 -8.60 -12.66 -10.81
N LEU A 47 -9.49 -11.96 -10.09
CA LEU A 47 -10.07 -12.43 -8.83
C LEU A 47 -11.33 -13.25 -9.13
N PRO A 48 -11.32 -14.58 -8.91
CA PRO A 48 -12.51 -15.40 -9.11
C PRO A 48 -13.65 -14.93 -8.19
N ARG A 49 -14.86 -14.83 -8.76
CA ARG A 49 -16.07 -14.38 -8.05
C ARG A 49 -16.62 -15.44 -7.10
N GLU A 50 -16.31 -16.71 -7.32
CA GLU A 50 -16.80 -17.85 -6.55
C GLU A 50 -15.72 -18.94 -6.47
N GLY A 51 -15.90 -19.89 -5.56
CA GLY A 51 -15.00 -21.04 -5.38
C GLY A 51 -13.75 -20.77 -4.54
N PRO A 52 -12.95 -21.80 -4.23
CA PRO A 52 -11.72 -21.68 -3.46
C PRO A 52 -10.70 -20.80 -4.19
N VAL A 53 -10.03 -19.90 -3.47
CA VAL A 53 -8.90 -19.13 -4.04
C VAL A 53 -7.86 -18.90 -2.96
N ILE A 54 -6.59 -19.01 -3.34
CA ILE A 54 -5.49 -18.57 -2.50
C ILE A 54 -4.98 -17.23 -3.03
N LEU A 55 -5.07 -16.18 -2.23
CA LEU A 55 -4.44 -14.89 -2.51
C LEU A 55 -3.01 -14.88 -1.98
N CYS A 56 -2.07 -14.46 -2.82
CA CYS A 56 -0.65 -14.54 -2.56
C CYS A 56 0.03 -13.16 -2.70
N PRO A 57 -0.09 -12.28 -1.70
CA PRO A 57 0.53 -10.95 -1.70
C PRO A 57 2.02 -10.95 -1.29
N ASN A 58 2.78 -9.94 -1.74
CA ASN A 58 4.03 -9.54 -1.06
C ASN A 58 3.73 -8.82 0.27
N HIS A 59 4.71 -8.67 1.17
CA HIS A 59 4.48 -8.19 2.54
C HIS A 59 5.29 -6.94 2.99
N PRO A 60 5.14 -5.78 2.31
CA PRO A 60 5.97 -4.59 2.61
C PRO A 60 5.52 -3.73 3.81
N ASN A 61 4.36 -3.98 4.43
CA ASN A 61 3.76 -3.09 5.44
C ASN A 61 2.99 -3.83 6.57
N MET A 62 3.54 -4.96 7.03
CA MET A 62 3.05 -5.70 8.22
C MET A 62 1.53 -5.86 8.19
N LEU A 63 0.84 -5.59 9.29
CA LEU A 63 -0.60 -5.79 9.48
C LEU A 63 -1.47 -4.95 8.53
N VAL A 64 -0.95 -3.89 7.92
CA VAL A 64 -1.73 -3.09 6.97
C VAL A 64 -1.96 -3.85 5.67
N ASP A 65 -1.01 -4.69 5.25
CA ASP A 65 -1.13 -5.51 4.03
C ASP A 65 -2.35 -6.43 4.05
N PRO A 66 -2.53 -7.32 5.05
CA PRO A 66 -3.69 -8.18 5.09
C PRO A 66 -5.00 -7.40 5.25
N LEU A 67 -5.00 -6.32 6.04
CA LEU A 67 -6.21 -5.52 6.24
C LEU A 67 -6.70 -4.89 4.93
N ILE A 68 -5.80 -4.32 4.12
CA ILE A 68 -6.20 -3.77 2.81
C ILE A 68 -6.74 -4.87 1.91
N VAL A 69 -6.04 -6.00 1.76
CA VAL A 69 -6.49 -7.08 0.88
C VAL A 69 -7.85 -7.62 1.33
N ILE A 70 -8.04 -7.88 2.62
CA ILE A 70 -9.31 -8.35 3.19
C ILE A 70 -10.43 -7.36 2.90
N THR A 71 -10.23 -6.06 3.17
CA THR A 71 -11.30 -5.07 2.99
C THR A 71 -11.64 -4.82 1.54
N GLU A 72 -10.65 -4.85 0.64
CA GLU A 72 -10.91 -4.68 -0.79
C GLU A 72 -11.61 -5.90 -1.38
N CYS A 73 -11.24 -7.12 -0.98
CA CYS A 73 -11.96 -8.33 -1.40
C CYS A 73 -13.40 -8.35 -0.87
N ALA A 74 -13.62 -7.96 0.40
CA ALA A 74 -14.95 -7.91 1.00
C ALA A 74 -15.89 -6.93 0.29
N LYS A 75 -15.38 -5.77 -0.17
CA LYS A 75 -16.15 -4.84 -1.01
C LYS A 75 -16.59 -5.44 -2.35
N HIS A 76 -15.83 -6.41 -2.85
CA HIS A 76 -16.13 -7.15 -4.07
C HIS A 76 -16.88 -8.47 -3.79
N GLY A 77 -17.43 -8.64 -2.58
CA GLY A 77 -18.28 -9.78 -2.24
C GLY A 77 -17.52 -11.06 -1.90
N ARG A 78 -16.21 -10.97 -1.60
CA ARG A 78 -15.37 -12.12 -1.28
C ARG A 78 -14.73 -11.96 0.09
N ASN A 79 -15.14 -12.79 1.05
CA ASN A 79 -14.53 -12.76 2.37
C ASN A 79 -13.16 -13.45 2.32
N SER A 80 -12.21 -12.88 3.05
CA SER A 80 -10.84 -13.38 3.10
C SER A 80 -10.45 -13.77 4.51
N TYR A 81 -9.84 -14.94 4.61
CA TYR A 81 -9.30 -15.56 5.80
C TYR A 81 -7.78 -15.52 5.71
N VAL A 82 -7.07 -15.35 6.81
CA VAL A 82 -5.63 -15.03 6.76
C VAL A 82 -4.83 -15.88 7.74
N TRP A 83 -3.63 -16.26 7.34
CA TRP A 83 -2.66 -16.87 8.24
C TRP A 83 -2.03 -15.84 9.17
N VAL A 84 -2.10 -16.09 10.47
CA VAL A 84 -1.63 -15.17 11.52
C VAL A 84 -0.71 -15.92 12.47
N LYS A 85 0.38 -15.28 12.93
CA LYS A 85 1.32 -15.84 13.92
C LYS A 85 0.56 -16.38 15.13
N GLY A 86 0.79 -17.65 15.47
CA GLY A 86 0.10 -18.36 16.56
C GLY A 86 0.22 -17.67 17.92
N ALA A 87 1.32 -16.97 18.19
CA ALA A 87 1.50 -16.18 19.41
C ALA A 87 0.44 -15.07 19.60
N MET A 88 -0.19 -14.59 18.52
CA MET A 88 -1.29 -13.61 18.63
C MET A 88 -2.57 -14.21 19.24
N PHE A 89 -2.68 -15.54 19.28
CA PHE A 89 -3.80 -16.27 19.91
C PHE A 89 -3.53 -16.59 21.39
N ALA A 90 -2.44 -16.11 21.99
CA ALA A 90 -2.13 -16.39 23.39
C ALA A 90 -3.17 -15.81 24.37
N ASN A 91 -3.80 -14.68 24.04
CA ASN A 91 -4.86 -14.08 24.84
C ASN A 91 -6.24 -14.63 24.39
N PRO A 92 -7.08 -15.19 25.27
CA PRO A 92 -8.40 -15.73 24.92
C PRO A 92 -9.33 -14.75 24.21
N VAL A 93 -9.31 -13.47 24.60
CA VAL A 93 -10.12 -12.42 23.95
C VAL A 93 -9.59 -12.13 22.55
N GLY A 94 -8.27 -12.01 22.41
CA GLY A 94 -7.62 -11.81 21.12
C GLY A 94 -7.85 -12.99 20.17
N ALA A 95 -7.72 -14.21 20.69
CA ALA A 95 -7.99 -15.45 19.97
C ALA A 95 -9.44 -15.51 19.47
N PHE A 96 -10.42 -15.16 20.32
CA PHE A 96 -11.82 -15.09 19.93
C PHE A 96 -12.05 -14.08 18.79
N VAL A 97 -11.46 -12.89 18.87
CA VAL A 97 -11.58 -11.86 17.82
C VAL A 97 -10.92 -12.32 16.52
N LEU A 98 -9.70 -12.87 16.58
CA LEU A 98 -8.97 -13.39 15.43
C LEU A 98 -9.72 -14.54 14.76
N ASP A 99 -10.28 -15.46 15.55
CA ASP A 99 -11.07 -16.58 15.06
C ASP A 99 -12.32 -16.09 14.30
N LYS A 100 -13.04 -15.10 14.85
CA LYS A 100 -14.20 -14.46 14.20
C LYS A 100 -13.82 -13.64 12.96
N LEU A 101 -12.59 -13.13 12.91
CA LEU A 101 -12.02 -12.47 11.73
C LEU A 101 -11.54 -13.45 10.65
N GLY A 102 -11.67 -14.76 10.87
CA GLY A 102 -11.22 -15.76 9.92
C GLY A 102 -9.70 -15.95 9.90
N CYS A 103 -9.01 -15.63 11.00
CA CYS A 103 -7.58 -15.84 11.12
C CYS A 103 -7.27 -17.30 11.49
N VAL A 104 -6.32 -17.92 10.79
CA VAL A 104 -5.84 -19.27 11.07
C VAL A 104 -4.46 -19.17 11.73
N PRO A 105 -4.24 -19.76 12.92
CA PRO A 105 -2.96 -19.70 13.61
C PRO A 105 -1.89 -20.52 12.89
N VAL A 106 -0.72 -19.92 12.70
CA VAL A 106 0.46 -20.57 12.11
C VAL A 106 1.60 -20.61 13.13
N TYR A 107 2.18 -21.79 13.31
CA TYR A 107 3.32 -22.02 14.21
C TYR A 107 4.58 -22.29 13.40
N ARG A 108 5.68 -21.64 13.77
CA ARG A 108 6.96 -21.79 13.07
C ARG A 108 8.02 -22.36 14.01
N PRO A 109 8.97 -23.15 13.47
CA PRO A 109 10.08 -23.68 14.26
C PRO A 109 10.96 -22.56 14.83
N PRO A 110 11.58 -22.79 16.00
CA PRO A 110 12.49 -21.84 16.62
C PRO A 110 13.76 -21.59 15.77
N LYS A 111 14.38 -20.43 16.02
CA LYS A 111 15.42 -19.79 15.21
C LYS A 111 16.74 -20.61 15.12
N GLY A 112 17.31 -20.70 13.92
CA GLY A 112 18.76 -20.96 13.73
C GLY A 112 19.53 -19.63 13.71
N SER A 113 20.77 -19.58 14.21
CA SER A 113 21.54 -18.34 14.30
C SER A 113 21.70 -17.65 12.93
N GLY A 114 21.32 -16.37 12.83
CA GLY A 114 21.54 -15.53 11.65
C GLY A 114 20.33 -15.18 10.77
N SER A 115 19.13 -15.69 11.04
CA SER A 115 17.93 -15.29 10.27
C SER A 115 17.30 -13.98 10.78
N LEU A 116 16.72 -13.18 9.88
CA LEU A 116 15.92 -11.98 10.21
C LEU A 116 14.52 -12.32 10.76
N GLU A 117 14.28 -13.58 11.12
CA GLU A 117 12.96 -14.09 11.49
C GLU A 117 12.71 -13.94 13.00
N ASP A 118 11.46 -13.62 13.37
CA ASP A 118 11.03 -13.56 14.76
C ASP A 118 10.94 -14.97 15.37
N GLN A 119 11.30 -15.13 16.65
CA GLN A 119 10.99 -16.36 17.38
C GLN A 119 9.46 -16.47 17.55
N ASP A 120 8.88 -17.56 17.04
CA ASP A 120 7.43 -17.72 16.94
C ASP A 120 6.83 -18.76 17.91
N SER A 121 7.62 -19.73 18.42
CA SER A 121 7.12 -20.68 19.42
C SER A 121 8.23 -21.35 20.24
N THR A 122 7.90 -21.71 21.48
CA THR A 122 8.71 -22.58 22.37
C THR A 122 8.29 -24.05 22.27
N LEU A 123 7.45 -24.39 21.29
CA LEU A 123 6.84 -25.71 21.14
C LEU A 123 7.87 -26.73 20.63
N SER A 124 7.69 -27.98 21.03
CA SER A 124 8.43 -29.12 20.50
C SER A 124 8.18 -29.28 18.98
N LYS A 125 9.11 -29.93 18.27
CA LYS A 125 8.95 -30.25 16.84
C LYS A 125 7.66 -31.02 16.56
N ASP A 126 7.28 -31.95 17.44
CA ASP A 126 6.08 -32.78 17.25
C ASP A 126 4.79 -31.97 17.44
N GLU A 127 4.80 -31.05 18.41
CA GLU A 127 3.68 -30.13 18.65
C GLU A 127 3.50 -29.16 17.48
N ILE A 128 4.60 -28.68 16.90
CA ILE A 128 4.57 -27.84 15.68
C ILE A 128 4.03 -28.63 14.50
N ASN A 129 4.43 -29.89 14.33
CA ASN A 129 3.92 -30.74 13.25
C ASN A 129 2.42 -30.99 13.39
N ALA A 130 1.95 -31.32 14.60
CA ALA A 130 0.53 -31.49 14.89
C ALA A 130 -0.26 -30.19 14.66
N ALA A 131 0.29 -29.05 15.08
CA ALA A 131 -0.34 -27.75 14.86
C ALA A 131 -0.38 -27.35 13.38
N ASN A 132 0.66 -27.67 12.61
CA ASN A 132 0.69 -27.46 11.17
C ASN A 132 -0.36 -28.31 10.46
N LEU A 133 -0.55 -29.57 10.86
CA LEU A 133 -1.59 -30.42 10.28
C LEU A 133 -2.99 -29.82 10.50
N ARG A 134 -3.29 -29.41 11.74
CA ARG A 134 -4.57 -28.72 12.07
C ARG A 134 -4.74 -27.42 11.29
N MET A 135 -3.67 -26.66 11.10
CA MET A 135 -3.69 -25.45 10.28
C MET A 135 -4.01 -25.77 8.82
N PHE A 136 -3.42 -26.80 8.23
CA PHE A 136 -3.73 -27.25 6.87
C PHE A 136 -5.18 -27.69 6.73
N GLU A 137 -5.66 -28.56 7.62
CA GLU A 137 -7.05 -29.03 7.64
C GLU A 137 -8.04 -27.86 7.73
N ARG A 138 -7.82 -26.93 8.67
CA ARG A 138 -8.66 -25.74 8.81
C ARG A 138 -8.62 -24.86 7.56
N THR A 139 -7.45 -24.72 6.93
CA THR A 139 -7.30 -23.98 5.68
C THR A 139 -8.07 -24.64 4.54
N TRP A 140 -8.02 -25.97 4.42
CA TRP A 140 -8.76 -26.71 3.41
C TRP A 140 -10.27 -26.65 3.63
N GLN A 141 -10.74 -26.69 4.88
CA GLN A 141 -12.16 -26.48 5.20
C GLN A 141 -12.64 -25.09 4.77
N THR A 142 -11.87 -24.04 5.02
CA THR A 142 -12.19 -22.68 4.56
C THR A 142 -12.23 -22.60 3.03
N LEU A 143 -11.25 -23.19 2.34
CA LEU A 143 -11.23 -23.24 0.89
C LEU A 143 -12.42 -24.04 0.32
N ALA A 144 -12.74 -25.20 0.92
CA ALA A 144 -13.87 -26.04 0.51
C ALA A 144 -15.22 -25.33 0.68
N ALA A 145 -15.32 -24.36 1.59
CA ALA A 145 -16.48 -23.47 1.73
C ALA A 145 -16.59 -22.41 0.61
N GLY A 146 -15.63 -22.34 -0.32
CA GLY A 146 -15.61 -21.38 -1.43
C GLY A 146 -15.05 -20.01 -1.08
N GLU A 147 -14.36 -19.90 0.07
CA GLU A 147 -13.80 -18.66 0.60
C GLU A 147 -12.36 -18.40 0.12
N LEU A 148 -11.88 -17.18 0.33
CA LEU A 148 -10.50 -16.80 -0.01
C LEU A 148 -9.56 -17.07 1.18
N MET A 149 -8.40 -17.68 0.90
CA MET A 149 -7.29 -17.78 1.85
C MET A 149 -6.15 -16.84 1.45
N LEU A 150 -5.83 -15.89 2.32
CA LEU A 150 -4.74 -14.94 2.18
C LEU A 150 -3.46 -15.48 2.84
N LEU A 151 -2.47 -15.82 2.01
CA LEU A 151 -1.22 -16.43 2.45
C LEU A 151 -0.03 -15.59 1.97
N PHE A 152 0.84 -15.17 2.90
CA PHE A 152 2.05 -14.43 2.57
C PHE A 152 3.22 -15.42 2.36
N PRO A 153 3.65 -15.69 1.11
CA PRO A 153 4.63 -16.72 0.79
C PRO A 153 6.05 -16.38 1.29
N GLU A 154 6.34 -15.11 1.55
CA GLU A 154 7.65 -14.65 2.05
C GLU A 154 7.88 -15.03 3.52
N GLY A 155 6.81 -15.27 4.27
CA GLY A 155 6.87 -15.68 5.68
C GLY A 155 7.25 -14.56 6.66
N THR A 156 7.60 -13.36 6.21
CA THR A 156 7.85 -12.21 7.09
C THR A 156 7.58 -10.89 6.36
N SER A 157 7.31 -9.83 7.12
CA SER A 157 7.21 -8.47 6.61
C SER A 157 8.56 -7.76 6.63
N TYR A 158 8.83 -6.87 5.69
CA TYR A 158 10.14 -6.20 5.62
C TYR A 158 10.08 -4.84 4.91
N THR A 159 11.16 -4.07 5.06
CA THR A 159 11.44 -2.87 4.25
C THR A 159 12.66 -3.09 3.36
N ALA A 160 12.46 -3.66 2.18
CA ALA A 160 13.52 -3.91 1.20
C ALA A 160 13.06 -3.48 -0.20
N PRO A 161 14.00 -3.13 -1.10
CA PRO A 161 13.68 -2.73 -2.45
C PRO A 161 13.29 -3.92 -3.36
N LYS A 162 13.41 -5.16 -2.87
CA LYS A 162 13.08 -6.40 -3.59
C LYS A 162 12.22 -7.33 -2.74
N MET A 163 11.45 -8.16 -3.42
CA MET A 163 10.74 -9.30 -2.84
C MET A 163 11.72 -10.32 -2.23
N LEU A 164 11.32 -10.98 -1.14
CA LEU A 164 12.06 -12.11 -0.58
C LEU A 164 11.75 -13.39 -1.36
N SER A 165 12.64 -14.37 -1.27
CA SER A 165 12.40 -15.69 -1.85
C SER A 165 11.16 -16.33 -1.23
N LEU A 166 10.32 -16.94 -2.07
CA LEU A 166 9.08 -17.55 -1.60
C LEU A 166 9.33 -18.90 -0.89
N ARG A 167 8.59 -19.12 0.19
CA ARG A 167 8.48 -20.44 0.83
C ARG A 167 7.46 -21.30 0.08
N THR A 168 7.62 -22.61 0.15
CA THR A 168 6.76 -23.59 -0.52
C THR A 168 5.37 -23.75 0.09
N GLY A 169 5.10 -23.14 1.25
CA GLY A 169 3.87 -23.34 2.03
C GLY A 169 2.59 -23.10 1.23
N VAL A 170 2.53 -22.04 0.43
CA VAL A 170 1.37 -21.70 -0.41
C VAL A 170 1.05 -22.81 -1.41
N VAL A 171 2.06 -23.28 -2.14
CA VAL A 171 1.90 -24.34 -3.13
C VAL A 171 1.56 -25.68 -2.46
N ARG A 172 2.12 -25.96 -1.28
CA ARG A 172 1.78 -27.15 -0.49
C ARG A 172 0.32 -27.16 -0.04
N VAL A 173 -0.21 -26.01 0.42
CA VAL A 173 -1.64 -25.88 0.75
C VAL A 173 -2.49 -26.17 -0.48
N ALA A 174 -2.15 -25.57 -1.62
CA ALA A 174 -2.90 -25.73 -2.86
C ALA A 174 -2.87 -27.17 -3.38
N ALA A 175 -1.69 -27.80 -3.47
CA ALA A 175 -1.57 -29.19 -3.90
C ALA A 175 -2.29 -30.15 -2.95
N GLY A 176 -2.13 -29.96 -1.63
CA GLY A 176 -2.84 -30.76 -0.64
C GLY A 176 -4.36 -30.59 -0.72
N PHE A 177 -4.87 -29.38 -0.99
CA PHE A 177 -6.30 -29.15 -1.18
C PHE A 177 -6.84 -29.98 -2.36
N VAL A 178 -6.12 -29.93 -3.48
CA VAL A 178 -6.47 -30.68 -4.70
C VAL A 178 -6.46 -32.19 -4.43
N GLN A 179 -5.49 -32.70 -3.66
CA GLN A 179 -5.42 -34.13 -3.29
C GLN A 179 -6.63 -34.58 -2.45
N HIS A 180 -7.09 -33.74 -1.52
CA HIS A 180 -8.17 -34.11 -0.60
C HIS A 180 -9.57 -33.87 -1.18
N HIS A 181 -9.73 -32.87 -2.04
CA HIS A 181 -11.04 -32.43 -2.52
C HIS A 181 -11.27 -32.66 -4.03
N ASN A 182 -10.24 -33.09 -4.77
CA ASN A 182 -10.30 -33.33 -6.22
C ASN A 182 -10.90 -32.13 -7.01
N GLN A 183 -10.58 -30.91 -6.58
CA GLN A 183 -11.09 -29.66 -7.16
C GLN A 183 -9.91 -28.74 -7.51
N PRO A 184 -9.91 -28.09 -8.69
CA PRO A 184 -8.86 -27.13 -9.04
C PRO A 184 -8.87 -25.92 -8.12
N ILE A 185 -7.69 -25.37 -7.84
CA ILE A 185 -7.53 -24.20 -6.99
C ILE A 185 -6.64 -23.12 -7.63
N PRO A 186 -7.17 -21.92 -7.89
CA PRO A 186 -6.37 -20.77 -8.33
C PRO A 186 -5.57 -20.15 -7.18
N ILE A 187 -4.28 -19.96 -7.42
CA ILE A 187 -3.38 -19.12 -6.62
C ILE A 187 -3.23 -17.78 -7.36
N VAL A 188 -3.81 -16.71 -6.82
CA VAL A 188 -3.78 -15.37 -7.40
C VAL A 188 -2.65 -14.57 -6.75
N PRO A 189 -1.57 -14.24 -7.49
CA PRO A 189 -0.53 -13.35 -6.99
C PRO A 189 -1.11 -11.93 -6.82
N VAL A 190 -0.77 -11.25 -5.72
CA VAL A 190 -1.22 -9.89 -5.43
C VAL A 190 -0.03 -8.97 -5.24
N GLY A 191 0.06 -7.90 -6.02
CA GLY A 191 1.10 -6.89 -5.92
C GLY A 191 0.67 -5.72 -5.05
N LEU A 192 1.24 -5.59 -3.87
CA LEU A 192 1.12 -4.43 -2.98
C LEU A 192 2.27 -3.46 -3.22
N THR A 193 1.94 -2.28 -3.76
CA THR A 193 2.90 -1.19 -3.94
C THR A 193 2.48 0.06 -3.19
N TYR A 194 3.25 0.41 -2.16
CA TYR A 194 3.08 1.65 -1.42
C TYR A 194 3.99 2.73 -2.00
N PHE A 195 3.39 3.87 -2.37
CA PHE A 195 4.16 5.00 -2.85
C PHE A 195 4.87 5.72 -1.69
N ASN A 196 4.19 5.80 -0.54
CA ASN A 196 4.80 6.10 0.76
C ASN A 196 4.01 5.38 1.86
N LYS A 197 4.63 4.40 2.53
CA LYS A 197 3.91 3.58 3.51
C LYS A 197 3.73 4.22 4.88
N GLU A 198 4.59 5.17 5.27
CA GLU A 198 4.55 5.77 6.62
C GLU A 198 3.67 7.02 6.70
N HIS A 199 3.41 7.66 5.55
CA HIS A 199 2.76 8.95 5.49
C HIS A 199 1.25 8.80 5.46
N PHE A 200 0.59 9.47 6.40
CA PHE A 200 -0.85 9.71 6.33
C PHE A 200 -1.19 10.43 5.02
N ARG A 201 -2.29 10.00 4.38
CA ARG A 201 -2.79 10.45 3.07
C ARG A 201 -1.89 10.12 1.89
N SER A 202 -1.09 9.05 2.00
CA SER A 202 -0.35 8.48 0.88
C SER A 202 -1.25 7.65 -0.04
N GLN A 203 -0.64 6.96 -1.00
CA GLN A 203 -1.31 6.09 -1.95
C GLN A 203 -0.75 4.68 -1.88
N VAL A 204 -1.63 3.71 -2.08
CA VAL A 204 -1.32 2.29 -2.22
C VAL A 204 -2.02 1.75 -3.47
N MET A 205 -1.32 0.85 -4.16
CA MET A 205 -1.84 0.11 -5.30
C MET A 205 -1.90 -1.37 -4.96
N LEU A 206 -3.03 -2.00 -5.28
CA LEU A 206 -3.22 -3.45 -5.31
C LEU A 206 -3.40 -3.88 -6.76
N GLU A 207 -2.58 -4.83 -7.21
CA GLU A 207 -2.72 -5.45 -8.52
C GLU A 207 -2.91 -6.96 -8.38
N PHE A 208 -4.05 -7.49 -8.83
CA PHE A 208 -4.30 -8.93 -8.92
C PHE A 208 -3.70 -9.45 -10.23
N GLY A 209 -2.67 -10.29 -10.14
CA GLY A 209 -2.03 -10.89 -11.31
C GLY A 209 -2.73 -12.14 -11.82
N ALA A 210 -2.28 -12.64 -12.98
CA ALA A 210 -2.88 -13.82 -13.60
C ALA A 210 -2.71 -15.08 -12.72
N PRO A 211 -3.78 -15.83 -12.43
CA PRO A 211 -3.74 -16.96 -11.51
C PRO A 211 -2.76 -18.05 -11.97
N LEU A 212 -2.20 -18.76 -11.00
CA LEU A 212 -1.59 -20.07 -11.17
C LEU A 212 -2.60 -21.10 -10.67
N VAL A 213 -3.22 -21.86 -11.56
CA VAL A 213 -4.21 -22.87 -11.19
C VAL A 213 -3.49 -24.20 -10.99
N ILE A 214 -3.70 -24.84 -9.84
CA ILE A 214 -3.30 -26.24 -9.61
C ILE A 214 -4.53 -27.11 -9.79
N THR A 215 -4.44 -28.09 -10.68
CA THR A 215 -5.53 -29.00 -11.05
C THR A 215 -5.28 -30.41 -10.54
N PRO A 216 -6.31 -31.27 -10.48
CA PRO A 216 -6.13 -32.70 -10.21
C PRO A 216 -5.09 -33.35 -11.13
N ASP A 217 -5.09 -33.01 -12.42
CA ASP A 217 -4.14 -33.57 -13.40
C ASP A 217 -2.68 -33.19 -13.07
N ASP A 218 -2.44 -31.98 -12.58
CA ASP A 218 -1.09 -31.56 -12.15
C ASP A 218 -0.58 -32.45 -11.01
N VAL A 219 -1.44 -32.79 -10.06
CA VAL A 219 -1.08 -33.59 -8.88
C VAL A 219 -1.02 -35.08 -9.20
N GLN A 220 -1.79 -35.57 -10.17
CA GLN A 220 -1.73 -36.96 -10.67
C GLN A 220 -0.64 -37.17 -11.72
N SER A 221 0.04 -36.11 -12.16
CA SER A 221 1.10 -36.20 -13.16
C SER A 221 2.29 -37.05 -12.68
N GLU A 222 2.93 -37.77 -13.61
CA GLU A 222 4.12 -38.58 -13.30
C GLU A 222 5.22 -37.79 -12.57
N PRO A 223 5.56 -36.55 -12.96
CA PRO A 223 6.56 -35.76 -12.23
C PRO A 223 6.18 -35.49 -10.77
N PHE A 224 4.91 -35.18 -10.49
CA PHE A 224 4.44 -34.91 -9.14
C PHE A 224 4.42 -36.17 -8.28
N GLN A 225 4.00 -37.31 -8.84
CA GLN A 225 3.97 -38.59 -8.14
C GLN A 225 5.38 -39.12 -7.86
N ARG A 226 6.34 -38.81 -8.73
CA ARG A 226 7.74 -39.22 -8.57
C ARG A 226 8.47 -38.40 -7.51
N ASP A 227 8.30 -37.08 -7.50
CA ASP A 227 8.96 -36.16 -6.56
C ASP A 227 8.09 -34.90 -6.35
N ASP A 228 7.17 -35.01 -5.39
CA ASP A 228 6.24 -33.93 -5.02
C ASP A 228 6.99 -32.69 -4.52
N HIS A 229 8.09 -32.87 -3.78
CA HIS A 229 8.92 -31.81 -3.26
C HIS A 229 9.57 -30.97 -4.37
N ALA A 230 10.14 -31.63 -5.39
CA ALA A 230 10.74 -30.94 -6.53
C ALA A 230 9.69 -30.17 -7.34
N GLU A 231 8.52 -30.77 -7.56
CA GLU A 231 7.45 -30.14 -8.34
C GLU A 231 6.82 -28.95 -7.61
N VAL A 232 6.58 -29.09 -6.30
CA VAL A 232 6.17 -27.98 -5.42
C VAL A 232 7.17 -26.83 -5.48
N LYS A 233 8.48 -27.12 -5.48
CA LYS A 233 9.53 -26.10 -5.60
C LYS A 233 9.49 -25.41 -6.96
N ARG A 234 9.31 -26.16 -8.05
CA ARG A 234 9.18 -25.62 -9.41
C ARG A 234 7.97 -24.69 -9.55
N LEU A 235 6.81 -25.11 -9.03
CA LEU A 235 5.59 -24.31 -8.99
C LEU A 235 5.74 -23.06 -8.10
N THR A 236 6.48 -23.16 -6.99
CA THR A 236 6.80 -22.01 -6.13
C THR A 236 7.64 -20.98 -6.89
N GLN A 237 8.63 -21.42 -7.68
CA GLN A 237 9.42 -20.51 -8.53
C GLN A 237 8.59 -19.87 -9.65
N LEU A 238 7.59 -20.61 -10.19
CA LEU A 238 6.66 -20.04 -11.17
C LEU A 238 5.77 -18.96 -10.53
N LEU A 239 5.29 -19.20 -9.31
CA LEU A 239 4.56 -18.21 -8.51
C LEU A 239 5.42 -16.98 -8.21
N GLU A 240 6.68 -17.17 -7.85
CA GLU A 240 7.65 -16.10 -7.61
C GLU A 240 7.83 -15.21 -8.84
N ARG A 241 8.00 -15.79 -10.04
CA ARG A 241 8.06 -15.02 -11.30
C ARG A 241 6.78 -14.23 -11.56
N LYS A 242 5.61 -14.83 -11.32
CA LYS A 242 4.31 -14.16 -11.49
C LYS A 242 4.14 -12.99 -10.51
N MET A 243 4.57 -13.14 -9.26
CA MET A 243 4.55 -12.05 -8.25
C MET A 243 5.56 -10.94 -8.59
N HIS A 244 6.75 -11.30 -9.06
CA HIS A 244 7.77 -10.33 -9.48
C HIS A 244 7.27 -9.46 -10.65
N ALA A 245 6.44 -9.99 -11.55
CA ALA A 245 5.89 -9.24 -12.69
C ALA A 245 4.89 -8.13 -12.30
N ILE A 246 4.29 -8.22 -11.12
CA ILE A 246 3.28 -7.26 -10.61
C ILE A 246 3.76 -6.46 -9.39
N THR A 247 5.05 -6.58 -9.04
CA THR A 247 5.66 -5.89 -7.91
C THR A 247 6.88 -5.09 -8.35
N LEU A 248 7.28 -4.14 -7.52
CA LEU A 248 8.45 -3.29 -7.77
C LEU A 248 9.66 -3.89 -7.04
N ASN A 249 10.66 -4.32 -7.81
CA ASN A 249 11.84 -5.06 -7.37
C ASN A 249 13.11 -4.43 -7.92
N ALA A 250 13.99 -3.99 -7.02
CA ALA A 250 15.34 -3.52 -7.32
C ALA A 250 16.35 -4.15 -6.35
N ARG A 251 17.55 -4.46 -6.83
CA ARG A 251 18.65 -4.96 -5.99
C ARG A 251 18.99 -3.99 -4.85
N GLU A 252 18.93 -2.69 -5.14
CA GLU A 252 19.28 -1.63 -4.20
C GLU A 252 18.27 -0.47 -4.19
N VAL A 253 18.14 0.17 -3.01
CA VAL A 253 17.30 1.37 -2.83
C VAL A 253 17.78 2.53 -3.72
N GLY A 254 19.09 2.62 -3.98
CA GLY A 254 19.69 3.62 -4.86
C GLY A 254 19.21 3.50 -6.30
N THR A 255 19.17 2.27 -6.84
CA THR A 255 18.66 2.00 -8.19
C THR A 255 17.18 2.38 -8.32
N LEU A 256 16.37 2.00 -7.34
CA LEU A 256 14.95 2.37 -7.32
C LEU A 256 14.74 3.88 -7.34
N ARG A 257 15.56 4.62 -6.59
CA ARG A 257 15.50 6.08 -6.52
C ARG A 257 15.82 6.70 -7.88
N VAL A 258 16.89 6.26 -8.54
CA VAL A 258 17.29 6.71 -9.88
C VAL A 258 16.22 6.37 -10.92
N ALA A 259 15.69 5.14 -10.89
CA ALA A 259 14.66 4.70 -11.83
C ALA A 259 13.39 5.57 -11.78
N ARG A 260 12.98 6.00 -10.58
CA ARG A 260 11.85 6.94 -10.42
C ARG A 260 12.13 8.32 -11.05
N VAL A 261 13.36 8.82 -10.96
CA VAL A 261 13.76 10.08 -11.62
C VAL A 261 13.79 9.90 -13.13
N MET A 262 14.44 8.83 -13.62
CA MET A 262 14.48 8.50 -15.05
C MET A 262 13.08 8.36 -15.63
N ARG A 263 12.14 7.70 -14.93
CA ARG A 263 10.75 7.61 -15.37
C ARG A 263 10.11 8.99 -15.60
N ARG A 264 10.35 9.96 -14.70
CA ARG A 264 9.80 11.32 -14.84
C ARG A 264 10.46 12.07 -15.99
N LEU A 265 11.77 11.92 -16.14
CA LEU A 265 12.52 12.48 -17.26
C LEU A 265 12.02 11.91 -18.59
N PHE A 266 11.77 10.60 -18.64
CA PHE A 266 11.22 9.89 -19.79
C PHE A 266 9.82 10.39 -20.18
N LEU A 267 8.91 10.53 -19.21
CA LEU A 267 7.55 11.02 -19.48
C LEU A 267 7.54 12.50 -19.87
N ASN A 268 8.54 13.27 -19.42
CA ASN A 268 8.76 14.69 -19.69
C ASN A 268 7.49 15.57 -19.62
N THR A 269 6.60 15.27 -18.69
CA THR A 269 5.32 15.97 -18.56
C THR A 269 4.95 16.14 -17.10
N SER A 270 4.13 17.15 -16.84
CA SER A 270 3.47 17.31 -15.54
C SER A 270 2.21 16.44 -15.42
N GLY A 271 1.77 15.78 -16.50
CA GLY A 271 0.68 14.81 -16.49
C GLY A 271 0.93 13.64 -15.53
N LEU A 272 -0.15 12.99 -15.11
CA LEU A 272 -0.09 11.77 -14.32
C LEU A 272 -0.35 10.57 -15.23
N ILE A 273 0.15 9.41 -14.83
CA ILE A 273 -0.21 8.13 -15.45
C ILE A 273 -0.89 7.27 -14.39
N ALA A 274 -1.60 6.23 -14.83
CA ALA A 274 -2.19 5.26 -13.92
C ALA A 274 -1.11 4.63 -13.02
N ALA A 275 -1.43 4.33 -11.75
CA ALA A 275 -0.43 3.83 -10.79
C ALA A 275 0.23 2.53 -11.25
N ASN A 276 -0.52 1.62 -11.88
CA ASN A 276 0.04 0.38 -12.42
C ASN A 276 1.06 0.62 -13.54
N GLN A 277 0.78 1.58 -14.42
CA GLN A 277 1.72 2.00 -15.46
C GLN A 277 2.95 2.66 -14.85
N GLU A 278 2.77 3.45 -13.78
CA GLU A 278 3.88 4.06 -13.04
C GLU A 278 4.80 2.98 -12.47
N VAL A 279 4.24 1.95 -11.83
CA VAL A 279 5.00 0.83 -11.25
C VAL A 279 5.70 0.02 -12.34
N ARG A 280 4.98 -0.40 -13.39
CA ARG A 280 5.54 -1.21 -14.49
C ARG A 280 6.65 -0.48 -15.25
N LEU A 281 6.46 0.80 -15.59
CA LEU A 281 7.50 1.59 -16.25
C LEU A 281 8.72 1.78 -15.35
N THR A 282 8.52 1.99 -14.04
CA THR A 282 9.63 2.03 -13.08
C THR A 282 10.38 0.70 -13.06
N GLN A 283 9.66 -0.42 -13.04
CA GLN A 283 10.26 -1.75 -13.03
C GLN A 283 11.07 -2.02 -14.29
N HIS A 284 10.59 -1.63 -15.48
CA HIS A 284 11.36 -1.75 -16.72
C HIS A 284 12.68 -0.96 -16.66
N ILE A 285 12.65 0.26 -16.13
CA ILE A 285 13.86 1.07 -15.97
C ILE A 285 14.81 0.43 -14.95
N VAL A 286 14.30 -0.13 -13.84
CA VAL A 286 15.12 -0.87 -12.88
C VAL A 286 15.80 -2.07 -13.56
N THR A 287 15.03 -2.88 -14.29
CA THR A 287 15.55 -4.02 -15.03
C THR A 287 16.64 -3.59 -16.02
N LEU A 288 16.43 -2.48 -16.74
CA LEU A 288 17.44 -1.93 -17.65
C LEU A 288 18.74 -1.54 -16.93
N LEU A 289 18.62 -0.85 -15.78
CA LEU A 289 19.78 -0.42 -14.99
C LEU A 289 20.57 -1.61 -14.42
N GLU A 290 19.88 -2.71 -14.10
CA GLU A 290 20.45 -3.90 -13.45
C GLU A 290 20.85 -5.02 -14.41
N ARG A 291 20.57 -4.88 -15.72
CA ARG A 291 21.02 -5.83 -16.74
C ARG A 291 22.54 -5.82 -16.87
N GLU A 292 23.11 -7.02 -16.91
CA GLU A 292 24.55 -7.29 -17.05
C GLU A 292 24.90 -7.80 -18.46
N ASP A 293 23.92 -8.27 -19.21
CA ASP A 293 24.01 -8.87 -20.54
C ASP A 293 23.96 -7.84 -21.70
N LEU A 294 24.01 -6.55 -21.39
CA LEU A 294 24.04 -5.48 -22.40
C LEU A 294 25.42 -5.43 -23.08
N ALA A 295 25.43 -5.11 -24.38
CA ALA A 295 26.66 -4.78 -25.09
C ALA A 295 27.45 -3.69 -24.33
N VAL A 296 28.78 -3.81 -24.31
CA VAL A 296 29.68 -2.97 -23.50
C VAL A 296 29.39 -1.48 -23.68
N ASP A 297 29.25 -1.02 -24.92
CA ASP A 297 28.98 0.39 -25.24
C ASP A 297 27.61 0.86 -24.72
N LYS A 298 26.58 0.01 -24.83
CA LYS A 298 25.24 0.31 -24.32
C LYS A 298 25.25 0.35 -22.80
N LYS A 299 25.95 -0.59 -22.14
CA LYS A 299 26.09 -0.60 -20.68
C LYS A 299 26.78 0.65 -20.17
N ALA A 300 27.90 1.04 -20.78
CA ALA A 300 28.64 2.26 -20.45
C ALA A 300 27.76 3.52 -20.60
N ARG A 301 26.93 3.59 -21.66
CA ARG A 301 25.98 4.68 -21.85
C ARG A 301 24.90 4.71 -20.76
N VAL A 302 24.33 3.55 -20.40
CA VAL A 302 23.33 3.44 -19.33
C VAL A 302 23.91 3.89 -17.98
N ASP A 303 25.12 3.45 -17.64
CA ASP A 303 25.77 3.81 -16.38
C ASP A 303 26.14 5.30 -16.33
N ALA A 304 26.60 5.87 -17.45
CA ALA A 304 26.86 7.31 -17.54
C ALA A 304 25.58 8.14 -17.31
N VAL A 305 24.45 7.77 -17.92
CA VAL A 305 23.16 8.44 -17.68
C VAL A 305 22.69 8.26 -16.25
N ARG A 306 22.84 7.05 -15.68
CA ARG A 306 22.52 6.76 -14.27
C ARG A 306 23.24 7.73 -13.34
N ASP A 307 24.52 7.99 -13.56
CA ASP A 307 25.31 8.87 -12.70
C ASP A 307 24.97 10.36 -12.89
N LYS A 308 24.73 10.81 -14.12
CA LYS A 308 24.21 12.17 -14.35
C LYS A 308 22.85 12.39 -13.67
N VAL A 309 21.96 11.39 -13.71
CA VAL A 309 20.65 11.45 -13.05
C VAL A 309 20.78 11.51 -11.52
N LYS A 310 21.74 10.77 -10.93
CA LYS A 310 22.05 10.90 -9.49
C LYS A 310 22.49 12.32 -9.13
N GLN A 311 23.43 12.89 -9.89
CA GLN A 311 23.92 14.26 -9.65
C GLN A 311 22.80 15.29 -9.79
N TYR A 312 21.95 15.14 -10.81
CA TYR A 312 20.77 15.97 -11.00
C TYR A 312 19.80 15.87 -9.81
N GLN A 313 19.54 14.65 -9.32
CA GLN A 313 18.71 14.43 -8.14
C GLN A 313 19.30 15.09 -6.88
N ASP A 314 20.59 14.94 -6.63
CA ASP A 314 21.25 15.56 -5.47
C ASP A 314 21.15 17.09 -5.53
N ALA A 315 21.25 17.68 -6.73
CA ALA A 315 21.08 19.12 -6.92
C ALA A 315 19.63 19.59 -6.64
N LEU A 316 18.62 18.81 -7.07
CA LEU A 316 17.22 19.04 -6.72
C LEU A 316 16.98 18.98 -5.19
N GLU A 317 17.54 17.96 -4.53
CA GLU A 317 17.41 17.75 -3.08
C GLU A 317 18.04 18.90 -2.28
N ARG A 318 19.22 19.40 -2.70
CA ARG A 318 19.90 20.56 -2.07
C ARG A 318 19.07 21.84 -2.15
N LEU A 319 18.38 22.07 -3.27
CA LEU A 319 17.52 23.25 -3.46
C LEU A 319 16.10 23.06 -2.93
N ARG A 320 15.75 21.85 -2.44
CA ARG A 320 14.40 21.46 -2.04
C ARG A 320 13.34 21.70 -3.14
N ILE A 321 13.71 21.38 -4.38
CA ILE A 321 12.81 21.50 -5.55
C ILE A 321 12.48 20.09 -6.05
N LYS A 322 11.21 19.84 -6.42
CA LYS A 322 10.81 18.59 -7.08
C LYS A 322 11.03 18.70 -8.58
N ASP A 323 11.38 17.60 -9.24
CA ASP A 323 11.58 17.56 -10.71
C ASP A 323 10.41 18.19 -11.49
N GLN A 324 9.17 17.84 -11.11
CA GLN A 324 7.96 18.34 -11.74
C GLN A 324 7.78 19.86 -11.62
N ASP A 325 8.42 20.51 -10.63
CA ASP A 325 8.28 21.94 -10.43
C ASP A 325 9.09 22.72 -11.49
N LEU A 326 10.15 22.10 -12.05
CA LEU A 326 10.97 22.71 -13.09
C LEU A 326 10.21 22.84 -14.42
N LEU A 327 9.20 22.01 -14.65
CA LEU A 327 8.29 22.06 -15.81
C LEU A 327 7.29 23.22 -15.74
N LEU A 328 7.12 23.85 -14.58
CA LEU A 328 6.17 24.94 -14.43
C LEU A 328 6.69 26.19 -15.15
N PRO A 329 5.88 26.82 -16.03
CA PRO A 329 6.24 28.07 -16.68
C PRO A 329 6.15 29.20 -15.66
N VAL A 330 7.20 29.40 -14.86
CA VAL A 330 7.24 30.49 -13.89
C VAL A 330 7.61 31.77 -14.63
N GLN A 331 6.62 32.52 -15.11
CA GLN A 331 6.82 33.89 -15.55
C GLN A 331 6.98 34.81 -14.32
N LYS A 332 7.90 35.77 -14.40
CA LYS A 332 8.33 36.66 -13.30
C LYS A 332 7.19 37.43 -12.59
N HIS A 333 6.04 37.61 -13.24
CA HIS A 333 4.89 38.35 -12.68
C HIS A 333 3.92 37.52 -11.82
N SER A 334 4.13 36.21 -11.64
CA SER A 334 3.15 35.32 -11.00
C SER A 334 3.45 34.91 -9.55
N VAL A 335 4.64 35.17 -8.99
CA VAL A 335 4.98 34.71 -7.62
C VAL A 335 4.11 35.38 -6.56
N LEU A 336 3.90 36.69 -6.67
CA LEU A 336 3.04 37.45 -5.75
C LEU A 336 1.57 37.05 -5.91
N GLN A 337 1.10 36.86 -7.15
CA GLN A 337 -0.26 36.38 -7.42
C GLN A 337 -0.49 34.99 -6.81
N LEU A 338 0.44 34.05 -6.98
CA LEU A 338 0.35 32.70 -6.40
C LEU A 338 0.38 32.73 -4.87
N PHE A 339 1.17 33.63 -4.29
CA PHE A 339 1.17 33.86 -2.85
C PHE A 339 -0.18 34.40 -2.37
N LEU A 340 -0.75 35.39 -3.07
CA LEU A 340 -2.05 35.98 -2.74
C LEU A 340 -3.20 34.98 -2.89
N GLU A 341 -3.26 34.24 -3.99
CA GLU A 341 -4.25 33.17 -4.19
C GLU A 341 -4.21 32.15 -3.04
N ARG A 342 -3.00 31.79 -2.59
CA ARG A 342 -2.83 30.85 -1.48
C ARG A 342 -3.17 31.48 -0.13
N ALA A 343 -2.84 32.75 0.09
CA ALA A 343 -3.21 33.48 1.29
C ALA A 343 -4.74 33.60 1.43
N VAL A 344 -5.44 33.93 0.34
CA VAL A 344 -6.91 33.98 0.30
C VAL A 344 -7.50 32.60 0.56
N TYR A 345 -6.97 31.55 -0.09
CA TYR A 345 -7.41 30.17 0.16
C TYR A 345 -7.28 29.78 1.65
N LEU A 346 -6.15 30.12 2.29
CA LEU A 346 -5.95 29.87 3.72
C LEU A 346 -6.87 30.73 4.60
N LEU A 347 -7.12 31.99 4.22
CA LEU A 347 -8.01 32.89 4.95
C LEU A 347 -9.45 32.37 4.99
N VAL A 348 -9.89 31.66 3.95
CA VAL A 348 -11.20 30.99 3.92
C VAL A 348 -11.16 29.63 4.62
N LEU A 349 -10.14 28.81 4.34
CA LEU A 349 -10.07 27.44 4.85
C LEU A 349 -9.80 27.39 6.36
N LEU A 350 -8.93 28.25 6.89
CA LEU A 350 -8.53 28.22 8.30
C LEU A 350 -9.72 28.44 9.23
N PRO A 351 -10.54 29.52 9.13
CA PRO A 351 -11.68 29.72 10.02
C PRO A 351 -12.67 28.56 10.01
N LEU A 352 -12.96 28.00 8.83
CA LEU A 352 -13.87 26.86 8.67
C LEU A 352 -13.31 25.59 9.30
N ALA A 353 -11.99 25.42 9.26
CA ALA A 353 -11.30 24.27 9.82
C ALA A 353 -10.89 24.45 11.28
N THR A 354 -10.90 25.66 11.84
CA THR A 354 -10.47 25.96 13.22
C THR A 354 -11.16 25.06 14.25
N PRO A 355 -12.49 24.84 14.23
CA PRO A 355 -13.12 23.93 15.19
C PRO A 355 -12.61 22.49 15.05
N GLY A 356 -12.43 22.02 13.81
CA GLY A 356 -11.87 20.70 13.53
C GLY A 356 -10.41 20.58 13.96
N LEU A 357 -9.61 21.62 13.75
CA LEU A 357 -8.23 21.71 14.21
C LEU A 357 -8.17 21.62 15.72
N LEU A 358 -8.92 22.43 16.45
CA LEU A 358 -8.89 22.43 17.92
C LEU A 358 -9.29 21.07 18.52
N ILE A 359 -10.35 20.45 18.00
CA ILE A 359 -10.83 19.15 18.48
C ILE A 359 -9.81 18.04 18.18
N ASN A 360 -9.20 18.05 16.99
CA ASN A 360 -8.36 16.95 16.52
C ASN A 360 -6.85 17.22 16.68
N PHE A 361 -6.44 18.40 17.17
CA PHE A 361 -5.05 18.81 17.34
C PHE A 361 -4.19 17.79 18.10
N PRO A 362 -4.67 17.17 19.20
CA PRO A 362 -3.88 16.17 19.92
C PRO A 362 -3.43 14.99 19.06
N TYR A 363 -4.22 14.60 18.05
CA TYR A 363 -3.89 13.47 17.18
C TYR A 363 -2.65 13.72 16.32
N TYR A 364 -2.34 14.98 16.00
CA TYR A 364 -1.11 15.32 15.30
C TYR A 364 0.13 14.92 16.11
N PHE A 365 0.16 15.30 17.40
CA PHE A 365 1.28 14.98 18.29
C PHE A 365 1.33 13.49 18.63
N ILE A 366 0.17 12.86 18.85
CA ILE A 366 0.09 11.41 19.08
C ILE A 366 0.66 10.67 17.86
N GLY A 367 0.24 11.04 16.64
CA GLY A 367 0.74 10.44 15.42
C GLY A 367 2.24 10.63 15.21
N HIS A 368 2.79 11.78 15.61
CA HIS A 368 4.24 12.03 15.58
C HIS A 368 4.99 11.17 16.61
N LYS A 369 4.50 11.11 17.85
CA LYS A 369 5.07 10.30 18.93
C LYS A 369 4.97 8.79 18.66
N LEU A 370 3.91 8.33 18.01
CA LEU A 370 3.78 6.93 17.61
C LEU A 370 4.86 6.50 16.60
N ASN A 371 5.42 7.42 15.81
CA ASN A 371 6.56 7.09 14.94
C ASN A 371 7.79 6.67 15.73
N SER A 372 8.03 7.25 16.92
CA SER A 372 9.18 6.89 17.75
C SER A 372 8.96 5.62 18.56
N LEU A 373 7.70 5.19 18.74
CA LEU A 373 7.35 3.94 19.41
C LEU A 373 7.37 2.73 18.47
N ALA A 374 7.25 2.97 17.16
CA ALA A 374 7.38 1.94 16.16
C ALA A 374 8.86 1.52 16.03
N GLY A 375 9.19 0.30 16.45
CA GLY A 375 10.54 -0.26 16.32
C GLY A 375 10.98 -0.49 14.87
N TYR A 376 10.03 -0.52 13.92
CA TYR A 376 10.26 -0.78 12.51
C TYR A 376 9.51 0.21 11.61
N VAL A 377 10.06 0.50 10.43
CA VAL A 377 9.46 1.41 9.44
C VAL A 377 8.09 0.89 8.97
N GLU A 378 7.99 -0.41 8.73
CA GLU A 378 6.77 -1.12 8.31
C GLU A 378 5.67 -1.16 9.39
N SER A 379 5.97 -0.91 10.67
CA SER A 379 4.94 -0.86 11.73
C SER A 379 4.40 0.56 11.98
N LYS A 380 5.07 1.62 11.53
CA LYS A 380 4.63 3.01 11.78
C LYS A 380 3.21 3.31 11.30
N SER A 381 2.84 2.77 10.14
CA SER A 381 1.50 2.92 9.56
C SER A 381 0.45 2.21 10.42
N MET A 382 0.74 0.97 10.84
CA MET A 382 -0.06 0.18 11.75
C MET A 382 -0.34 0.94 13.05
N PHE A 383 0.69 1.43 13.75
CA PHE A 383 0.49 2.17 15.01
C PHE A 383 -0.45 3.37 14.84
N LYS A 384 -0.30 4.15 13.75
CA LYS A 384 -1.19 5.29 13.46
C LYS A 384 -2.62 4.85 13.15
N ILE A 385 -2.79 3.82 12.33
CA ILE A 385 -4.11 3.30 11.93
C ILE A 385 -4.85 2.76 13.15
N PHE A 386 -4.19 1.95 13.98
CA PHE A 386 -4.79 1.38 15.19
C PHE A 386 -5.10 2.47 16.23
N ALA A 387 -4.17 3.40 16.46
CA ALA A 387 -4.44 4.52 17.37
C ALA A 387 -5.62 5.36 16.88
N ALA A 388 -5.71 5.67 15.59
CA ALA A 388 -6.85 6.40 15.04
C ALA A 388 -8.17 5.62 15.14
N ALA A 389 -8.15 4.31 14.85
CA ALA A 389 -9.32 3.44 14.92
C ALA A 389 -9.92 3.34 16.33
N VAL A 390 -9.12 3.51 17.39
CA VAL A 390 -9.59 3.44 18.78
C VAL A 390 -9.80 4.83 19.38
N LEU A 391 -8.81 5.71 19.28
CA LEU A 391 -8.82 7.00 19.97
C LEU A 391 -9.83 7.98 19.38
N VAL A 392 -10.10 7.93 18.08
CA VAL A 392 -11.09 8.83 17.45
C VAL A 392 -12.51 8.48 17.88
N PRO A 393 -12.99 7.22 17.75
CA PRO A 393 -14.33 6.87 18.24
C PRO A 393 -14.50 7.07 19.74
N VAL A 394 -13.51 6.69 20.56
CA VAL A 394 -13.60 6.87 22.02
C VAL A 394 -13.71 8.36 22.38
N HIS A 395 -12.87 9.21 21.77
CA HIS A 395 -12.96 10.66 22.00
C HIS A 395 -14.32 11.22 21.58
N TRP A 396 -14.85 10.79 20.44
CA TRP A 396 -16.17 11.22 19.98
C TRP A 396 -17.28 10.79 20.92
N LEU A 397 -17.26 9.53 21.41
CA LEU A 397 -18.24 9.04 22.37
C LEU A 397 -18.20 9.84 23.67
N LEU A 398 -17.01 10.19 24.16
CA LEU A 398 -16.85 11.04 25.35
C LEU A 398 -17.40 12.45 25.11
N MET A 399 -17.12 13.05 23.95
CA MET A 399 -17.64 14.37 23.58
C MET A 399 -19.17 14.35 23.47
N ILE A 400 -19.74 13.37 22.78
CA ILE A 400 -21.20 13.22 22.60
C ILE A 400 -21.86 13.01 23.96
N PHE A 401 -21.29 12.13 24.81
CA PHE A 401 -21.81 11.88 26.15
C PHE A 401 -21.76 13.13 27.03
N ALA A 402 -20.65 13.86 27.02
CA ALA A 402 -20.54 15.12 27.76
C ALA A 402 -21.57 16.15 27.24
N THR A 403 -21.66 16.37 25.93
CA THR A 403 -22.64 17.30 25.36
C THR A 403 -24.08 16.88 25.71
N TRP A 404 -24.38 15.59 25.68
CA TRP A 404 -25.69 15.08 26.10
C TRP A 404 -25.98 15.40 27.57
N HIS A 405 -25.01 15.16 28.46
CA HIS A 405 -25.16 15.39 29.89
C HIS A 405 -25.33 16.87 30.25
N TRP A 406 -24.55 17.77 29.63
CA TRP A 406 -24.51 19.18 30.00
C TRP A 406 -25.43 20.09 29.17
N LEU A 407 -25.65 19.77 27.89
CA LEU A 407 -26.39 20.62 26.94
C LEU A 407 -27.68 19.94 26.43
N GLY A 408 -27.86 18.64 26.65
CA GLY A 408 -29.03 17.88 26.24
C GLY A 408 -28.90 17.19 24.89
N ALA A 409 -29.92 16.38 24.55
CA ALA A 409 -29.89 15.47 23.41
C ALA A 409 -29.80 16.14 22.04
N SER A 410 -30.46 17.28 21.84
CA SER A 410 -30.44 17.99 20.56
C SER A 410 -29.03 18.42 20.16
N TYR A 411 -28.27 18.98 21.11
CA TYR A 411 -26.88 19.39 20.87
C TYR A 411 -25.95 18.19 20.68
N ALA A 412 -26.16 17.10 21.42
CA ALA A 412 -25.39 15.87 21.26
C ALA A 412 -25.57 15.26 19.87
N TYR A 413 -26.80 15.29 19.33
CA TYR A 413 -27.08 14.83 17.97
C TYR A 413 -26.40 15.70 16.90
N VAL A 414 -26.50 17.04 17.02
CA VAL A 414 -25.81 17.98 16.11
C VAL A 414 -24.30 17.74 16.14
N LEU A 415 -23.73 17.52 17.33
CA LEU A 415 -22.31 17.22 17.48
C LEU A 415 -21.95 15.87 16.83
N ALA A 416 -22.74 14.82 17.07
CA ALA A 416 -22.50 13.50 16.48
C ALA A 416 -22.48 13.54 14.94
N VAL A 417 -23.37 14.34 14.32
CA VAL A 417 -23.39 14.55 12.87
C VAL A 417 -22.26 15.47 12.40
N GLY A 418 -21.88 16.46 13.22
CA GLY A 418 -20.83 17.43 12.90
C GLY A 418 -19.41 16.88 13.00
N LEU A 419 -19.14 15.96 13.93
CA LEU A 419 -17.80 15.40 14.20
C LEU A 419 -17.10 14.81 12.96
N PRO A 420 -17.78 14.01 12.10
CA PRO A 420 -17.21 13.56 10.83
C PRO A 420 -16.80 14.70 9.90
N VAL A 421 -17.61 15.76 9.81
CA VAL A 421 -17.33 16.94 8.97
C VAL A 421 -16.13 17.71 9.51
N LEU A 422 -16.03 17.84 10.84
CA LEU A 422 -14.91 18.49 11.52
C LEU A 422 -13.60 17.70 11.39
N LEU A 423 -13.66 16.37 11.43
CA LEU A 423 -12.51 15.52 11.15
C LEU A 423 -12.09 15.63 9.68
N TYR A 424 -13.05 15.65 8.76
CA TYR A 424 -12.75 15.84 7.34
C TYR A 424 -12.09 17.20 7.06
N SER A 425 -12.61 18.29 7.65
CA SER A 425 -12.00 19.62 7.50
C SER A 425 -10.59 19.67 8.06
N TYR A 426 -10.36 19.04 9.22
CA TYR A 426 -9.03 18.85 9.80
C TYR A 426 -8.08 18.10 8.86
N ILE A 427 -8.51 16.96 8.30
CA ILE A 427 -7.71 16.17 7.35
C ILE A 427 -7.37 17.00 6.11
N ARG A 428 -8.32 17.79 5.59
CA ARG A 428 -8.08 18.67 4.44
C ARG A 428 -7.05 19.74 4.74
N VAL A 429 -7.09 20.37 5.91
CA VAL A 429 -6.03 21.31 6.31
C VAL A 429 -4.68 20.61 6.48
N LEU A 430 -4.63 19.41 7.04
CA LEU A 430 -3.38 18.65 7.13
C LEU A 430 -2.80 18.29 5.75
N GLU A 431 -3.64 17.93 4.77
CA GLU A 431 -3.21 17.69 3.39
C GLU A 431 -2.65 18.97 2.74
N GLU A 432 -3.34 20.10 2.93
CA GLU A 432 -3.03 21.39 2.32
C GLU A 432 -1.84 22.11 2.98
N SER A 433 -1.70 22.02 4.30
CA SER A 433 -0.59 22.64 5.05
C SER A 433 0.77 22.09 4.60
N ARG A 434 0.87 20.80 4.29
CA ARG A 434 2.09 20.20 3.70
C ARG A 434 2.42 20.81 2.34
N SER A 435 1.41 20.96 1.47
CA SER A 435 1.59 21.58 0.16
C SER A 435 2.03 23.03 0.31
N PHE A 436 1.52 23.73 1.32
CA PHE A 436 1.85 25.12 1.58
C PHE A 436 3.32 25.29 1.93
N VAL A 437 3.83 24.54 2.91
CA VAL A 437 5.23 24.63 3.33
C VAL A 437 6.17 24.33 2.16
N GLU A 438 5.90 23.26 1.40
CA GLU A 438 6.67 22.97 0.20
C GLU A 438 6.60 24.14 -0.80
N ASN A 439 5.42 24.68 -1.08
CA ASN A 439 5.19 25.83 -1.98
C ASN A 439 6.02 27.05 -1.58
N VAL A 440 6.04 27.38 -0.29
CA VAL A 440 6.86 28.48 0.23
C VAL A 440 8.34 28.22 -0.06
N TYR A 441 8.87 27.03 0.27
CA TYR A 441 10.26 26.69 -0.03
C TYR A 441 10.61 26.81 -1.51
N PHE A 442 9.70 26.42 -2.41
CA PHE A 442 9.91 26.55 -3.85
C PHE A 442 9.92 27.98 -4.35
N LEU A 443 8.95 28.80 -3.92
CA LEU A 443 8.90 30.21 -4.31
C LEU A 443 10.15 30.94 -3.80
N VAL A 444 10.57 30.66 -2.57
CA VAL A 444 11.82 31.16 -2.00
C VAL A 444 13.02 30.68 -2.83
N SER A 445 13.09 29.39 -3.17
CA SER A 445 14.20 28.82 -3.94
C SER A 445 14.31 29.43 -5.35
N ILE A 446 13.19 29.65 -6.04
CA ILE A 446 13.16 30.36 -7.32
C ILE A 446 13.59 31.81 -7.17
N ALA A 447 13.12 32.51 -6.14
CA ALA A 447 13.44 33.92 -5.93
C ALA A 447 14.92 34.14 -5.55
N THR A 448 15.50 33.21 -4.79
CA THR A 448 16.87 33.34 -4.26
C THR A 448 17.94 32.65 -5.11
N HIS A 449 17.57 31.65 -5.93
CA HIS A 449 18.50 30.82 -6.69
C HIS A 449 18.11 30.69 -8.16
N ALA A 450 17.59 31.76 -8.77
CA ALA A 450 17.07 31.76 -10.14
C ALA A 450 18.04 31.15 -11.17
N ASP A 451 19.33 31.49 -11.10
CA ASP A 451 20.35 30.99 -12.03
C ASP A 451 20.56 29.48 -11.90
N LYS A 452 20.57 28.96 -10.66
CA LYS A 452 20.70 27.52 -10.41
C LYS A 452 19.47 26.77 -10.89
N VAL A 453 18.28 27.33 -10.72
CA VAL A 453 17.02 26.75 -11.23
C VAL A 453 16.99 26.75 -12.75
N ALA A 454 17.48 27.82 -13.40
CA ALA A 454 17.60 27.90 -14.86
C ALA A 454 18.59 26.84 -15.40
N ALA A 455 19.76 26.69 -14.75
CA ALA A 455 20.71 25.64 -15.08
C ALA A 455 20.10 24.23 -14.92
N LEU A 456 19.37 23.98 -13.84
CA LEU A 456 18.69 22.70 -13.64
C LEU A 456 17.62 22.41 -14.69
N ARG A 457 16.90 23.43 -15.19
CA ARG A 457 15.96 23.26 -16.32
C ARG A 457 16.68 22.82 -17.59
N GLN A 458 17.85 23.40 -17.88
CA GLN A 458 18.67 22.99 -19.03
C GLN A 458 19.19 21.56 -18.87
N THR A 459 19.77 21.22 -17.71
CA THR A 459 20.22 19.86 -17.39
C THR A 459 19.07 18.85 -17.51
N ARG A 460 17.89 19.20 -17.00
CA ARG A 460 16.70 18.36 -17.09
C ARG A 460 16.30 18.11 -18.55
N ALA A 461 16.30 19.13 -19.40
CA ALA A 461 15.94 18.99 -20.81
C ALA A 461 16.91 18.05 -21.55
N ALA A 462 18.21 18.21 -21.33
CA ALA A 462 19.23 17.32 -21.89
C ALA A 462 19.07 15.88 -21.39
N LEU A 463 18.89 15.70 -20.07
CA LEU A 463 18.69 14.37 -19.47
C LEU A 463 17.39 13.70 -19.91
N ALA A 464 16.31 14.47 -20.11
CA ALA A 464 15.05 13.92 -20.60
C ALA A 464 15.24 13.26 -21.96
N GLN A 465 16.01 13.89 -22.87
CA GLN A 465 16.33 13.31 -24.16
C GLN A 465 17.23 12.06 -24.04
N GLU A 466 18.32 12.14 -23.26
CA GLU A 466 19.23 11.00 -23.07
C GLU A 466 18.50 9.79 -22.46
N VAL A 467 17.63 10.01 -21.48
CA VAL A 467 16.81 8.97 -20.87
C VAL A 467 15.77 8.43 -21.85
N TYR A 468 15.13 9.30 -22.66
CA TYR A 468 14.18 8.88 -23.68
C TYR A 468 14.82 7.92 -24.68
N ASP A 469 16.00 8.25 -25.19
CA ASP A 469 16.71 7.42 -26.18
C ASP A 469 17.08 6.03 -25.63
N ILE A 470 17.45 5.96 -24.34
CA ILE A 470 17.82 4.71 -23.69
C ILE A 470 16.60 3.85 -23.39
N VAL A 471 15.55 4.45 -22.81
CA VAL A 471 14.38 3.70 -22.32
C VAL A 471 13.45 3.29 -23.47
N SER A 472 13.28 4.15 -24.49
CA SER A 472 12.38 3.86 -25.61
C SER A 472 12.78 2.64 -26.42
N GLY A 473 14.08 2.31 -26.48
CA GLY A 473 14.58 1.13 -27.18
C GLY A 473 14.42 -0.19 -26.41
N ASP A 474 14.14 -0.15 -25.10
CA ASP A 474 14.07 -1.34 -24.24
C ASP A 474 12.65 -1.63 -23.72
N VAL A 475 11.71 -0.71 -23.90
CA VAL A 475 10.31 -0.86 -23.47
C VAL A 475 9.43 -1.21 -24.65
N ASP A 476 8.53 -2.17 -24.44
CA ASP A 476 7.55 -2.60 -25.43
C ASP A 476 6.73 -1.41 -26.02
N PRO A 477 6.68 -1.27 -27.36
CA PRO A 477 5.95 -0.18 -28.01
C PRO A 477 4.44 -0.15 -27.69
N GLU A 478 3.80 -1.32 -27.53
CA GLU A 478 2.38 -1.39 -27.20
C GLU A 478 2.13 -0.83 -25.78
N PHE A 479 2.96 -1.21 -24.81
CA PHE A 479 2.94 -0.62 -23.47
C PHE A 479 3.16 0.89 -23.51
N LEU A 480 4.14 1.39 -24.27
CA LEU A 480 4.38 2.85 -24.42
C LEU A 480 3.17 3.57 -25.02
N SER A 481 2.47 2.96 -25.98
CA SER A 481 1.24 3.54 -26.54
C SER A 481 0.15 3.69 -25.48
N THR A 482 0.05 2.74 -24.56
CA THR A 482 -0.91 2.73 -23.46
C THR A 482 -0.56 3.79 -22.41
N VAL A 483 0.73 3.99 -22.12
CA VAL A 483 1.24 5.10 -21.28
C VAL A 483 0.90 6.45 -21.91
N ARG A 484 1.14 6.63 -23.21
CA ARG A 484 0.81 7.87 -23.94
C ARG A 484 -0.70 8.17 -23.92
N ARG A 485 -1.54 7.14 -24.11
CA ARG A 485 -3.00 7.28 -24.00
C ARG A 485 -3.45 7.69 -22.59
N SER A 486 -2.79 7.17 -21.54
CA SER A 486 -3.07 7.59 -20.16
C SER A 486 -2.70 9.06 -19.92
N LEU A 487 -1.62 9.54 -20.56
CA LEU A 487 -1.22 10.94 -20.48
C LEU A 487 -2.23 11.87 -21.18
N THR A 488 -2.71 11.51 -22.37
CA THR A 488 -3.70 12.32 -23.11
C THR A 488 -5.04 12.40 -22.39
N ASN A 489 -5.43 11.32 -21.71
CA ASN A 489 -6.69 11.26 -20.96
C ASN A 489 -6.59 11.91 -19.57
N SER A 490 -5.39 12.28 -19.13
CA SER A 490 -5.21 12.98 -17.87
C SER A 490 -5.61 14.44 -18.02
N PRO A 491 -6.49 14.98 -17.15
CA PRO A 491 -6.90 16.37 -17.24
C PRO A 491 -5.64 17.26 -17.20
N PRO A 492 -5.54 18.28 -18.08
CA PRO A 492 -4.42 19.22 -18.03
C PRO A 492 -4.35 19.79 -16.62
N ARG A 493 -3.14 19.86 -16.04
CA ARG A 493 -2.92 20.49 -14.73
C ARG A 493 -3.10 22.01 -14.87
N ALA A 494 -4.33 22.46 -15.11
CA ALA A 494 -4.68 23.86 -15.32
C ALA A 494 -4.26 24.75 -14.13
N ASN A 495 -4.14 24.16 -12.93
CA ASN A 495 -3.64 24.82 -11.71
C ASN A 495 -2.56 23.98 -11.01
N ALA A 496 -1.48 23.62 -11.71
CA ALA A 496 -0.41 22.76 -11.20
C ALA A 496 0.23 23.26 -9.88
N LEU A 497 0.22 24.58 -9.65
CA LEU A 497 0.78 25.23 -8.44
C LEU A 497 -0.12 25.08 -7.20
N LEU A 498 -1.45 25.01 -7.38
CA LEU A 498 -2.41 24.77 -6.30
C LEU A 498 -2.42 23.30 -5.84
N ARG A 499 -1.93 22.36 -6.67
CA ARG A 499 -1.97 20.91 -6.42
C ARG A 499 -0.58 20.26 -6.50
N ARG A 500 0.42 20.83 -5.82
CA ARG A 500 1.81 20.34 -5.84
C ARG A 500 2.00 18.97 -5.15
N ASN A 501 1.10 18.60 -4.24
CA ASN A 501 1.08 17.34 -3.48
C ASN A 501 0.53 16.11 -4.25
N VAL A 502 0.35 16.18 -5.56
CA VAL A 502 -0.14 15.03 -6.33
C VAL A 502 1.00 14.12 -6.81
N SER A 503 2.26 14.50 -6.61
CA SER A 503 3.35 13.53 -6.79
C SER A 503 3.21 12.41 -5.76
N THR A 504 2.88 11.23 -6.27
CA THR A 504 2.60 10.00 -5.50
C THR A 504 3.88 9.49 -4.86
N SER A 505 5.02 9.60 -5.56
CA SER A 505 6.31 9.00 -5.19
C SER A 505 7.33 9.94 -4.55
N ASP A 506 7.07 11.27 -4.54
CA ASP A 506 8.05 12.25 -4.05
C ASP A 506 7.71 12.70 -2.63
N THR A 507 8.43 12.13 -1.68
CA THR A 507 8.66 12.79 -0.40
C THR A 507 10.11 13.21 -0.34
N PHE A 508 10.35 14.50 -0.09
CA PHE A 508 11.63 14.94 0.41
C PHE A 508 11.95 14.04 1.61
N ARG A 509 12.98 13.20 1.50
CA ARG A 509 13.52 12.48 2.65
C ARG A 509 14.11 13.56 3.55
N MET A 510 13.35 14.05 4.53
CA MET A 510 13.97 14.53 5.74
C MET A 510 14.55 13.29 6.41
N ARG A 511 15.89 13.26 6.48
CA ARG A 511 16.62 12.36 7.37
C ARG A 511 16.16 12.56 8.80
#